data_AF-L5KZ37-F1
#
_entry.id   AF-L5KZ37-F1
#
_cell.length_a   1.000
_cell.length_b   1.000
_cell.length_c   1.000
_cell.angle_alpha   90.00
_cell.angle_beta   90.00
_cell.angle_gamma   90.00
#
_symmetry.space_group_name_H-M   'P 1'
#
loop_
_entity.id
_entity.type
_entity.pdbx_description
1 polymer ?
#
loop_
_entity_poly.entity_id
_entity_poly.type
_entity_poly.pdbx_seq_one_letter_code
_entity_poly.pdbx_strand_id
1 'polypeptide(L)'
;MALRYPVATSLKGHKVTKNMSKPRYSHRRRHLTKHREFVQNKIREVCGFASYEWSAVELLKVSKDWRALMFIKKRWRHTCAPRGNGRS
;
A
#
# COMPACT_ATOMS: atom_id res chain seq x y z
N MET A 1 9.03 15.97 42.57
CA MET A 1 9.92 14.80 42.77
C MET A 1 9.47 13.70 41.81
N ALA A 2 10.29 13.32 40.82
CA ALA A 2 9.96 12.22 39.92
C ALA A 2 10.42 10.88 40.53
N LEU A 3 9.56 9.85 40.50
CA LEU A 3 9.90 8.51 40.96
C LEU A 3 11.08 7.97 40.13
N ARG A 4 12.20 7.67 40.80
CA ARG A 4 13.42 7.12 40.17
C ARG A 4 13.26 5.66 39.71
N TYR A 5 12.19 4.99 40.12
CA TYR A 5 11.94 3.57 39.87
C TYR A 5 10.94 3.35 38.73
N PRO A 6 11.13 2.33 37.87
CA PRO A 6 10.18 2.00 36.83
C PRO A 6 8.91 1.39 37.44
N VAL A 7 7.86 2.20 37.53
CA VAL A 7 6.51 1.73 37.86
C VAL A 7 5.83 1.14 36.63
N ALA A 8 5.20 -0.02 36.77
CA ALA A 8 4.39 -0.61 35.69
C ALA A 8 3.12 0.23 35.52
N THR A 9 2.99 0.88 34.37
CA THR A 9 1.78 1.62 34.00
C THR A 9 1.00 0.77 33.00
N SER A 10 -0.34 0.86 33.02
CA SER A 10 -1.25 -0.01 32.24
C SER A 10 -1.00 -0.04 30.73
N LEU A 11 -0.27 0.94 30.19
CA LEU A 11 0.04 1.06 28.76
C LEU A 11 1.52 0.79 28.41
N LYS A 12 2.42 0.78 29.41
CA LYS A 12 3.86 0.56 29.20
C LYS A 12 4.30 -0.54 30.14
N GLY A 13 4.41 -1.75 29.57
CA GLY A 13 4.92 -2.93 30.27
C GLY A 13 6.35 -2.74 30.80
N HIS A 14 6.91 -3.81 31.35
CA HIS A 14 8.23 -3.77 31.97
C HIS A 14 9.31 -3.25 31.02
N LYS A 15 10.18 -2.37 31.51
CA LYS A 15 11.25 -1.74 30.72
C LYS A 15 12.34 -2.77 30.43
N VAL A 16 12.22 -3.50 29.33
CA VAL A 16 13.20 -4.48 28.84
C VAL A 16 13.95 -3.91 27.63
N THR A 17 15.23 -4.25 27.51
CA THR A 17 16.02 -3.95 26.30
C THR A 17 15.46 -4.73 25.11
N LYS A 18 15.13 -4.03 24.02
CA LYS A 18 14.55 -4.68 22.84
C LYS A 18 15.63 -5.40 22.04
N ASN A 19 15.43 -6.69 21.77
CA ASN A 19 16.27 -7.44 20.85
C ASN A 19 15.85 -7.19 19.39
N MET A 20 16.75 -6.67 18.57
CA MET A 20 16.50 -6.40 17.15
C MET A 20 16.82 -7.65 16.31
N SER A 21 15.82 -8.51 16.11
CA SER A 21 15.95 -9.69 15.26
C SER A 21 15.99 -9.34 13.76
N LYS A 22 16.68 -10.19 12.97
CA LYS A 22 16.66 -10.07 11.50
C LYS A 22 15.22 -10.21 10.99
N PRO A 23 14.79 -9.38 10.02
CA PRO A 23 13.43 -9.48 9.48
C PRO A 23 13.22 -10.84 8.82
N ARG A 24 12.05 -11.45 9.08
CA ARG A 24 11.69 -12.75 8.52
C ARG A 24 11.53 -12.67 7.01
N TYR A 25 11.86 -13.76 6.31
CA TYR A 25 11.67 -13.86 4.86
C TYR A 25 10.21 -13.59 4.42
N SER A 26 9.24 -14.01 5.24
CA SER A 26 7.80 -13.76 4.98
C SER A 26 7.46 -12.27 4.88
N HIS A 27 8.23 -11.38 5.51
CA HIS A 27 8.02 -9.93 5.42
C HIS A 27 8.47 -9.37 4.06
N ARG A 28 9.34 -10.07 3.32
CA ARG A 28 9.77 -9.68 1.96
C ARG A 28 8.72 -10.03 0.89
N ARG A 29 7.65 -10.75 1.26
CA ARG A 29 6.55 -11.07 0.34
C ARG A 29 5.99 -9.76 -0.25
N ARG A 30 5.79 -9.76 -1.58
CA ARG A 30 5.29 -8.63 -2.40
C ARG A 30 6.34 -7.59 -2.83
N HIS A 31 7.61 -7.75 -2.48
CA HIS A 31 8.67 -6.88 -3.03
C HIS A 31 8.74 -7.02 -4.56
N LEU A 32 8.90 -5.90 -5.27
CA LEU A 32 9.10 -5.89 -6.72
C LEU A 32 10.56 -6.26 -7.03
N THR A 33 10.78 -7.20 -7.93
CA THR A 33 12.13 -7.55 -8.40
C THR A 33 12.31 -7.03 -9.82
N LYS A 34 13.54 -6.67 -10.21
CA LYS A 34 13.86 -6.15 -11.55
C LYS A 34 13.30 -7.02 -12.68
N HIS A 35 13.43 -8.34 -12.52
CA HIS A 35 12.90 -9.31 -13.48
C HIS A 35 11.36 -9.27 -13.56
N ARG A 36 10.67 -9.22 -12.42
CA ARG A 36 9.20 -9.19 -12.39
C ARG A 36 8.65 -7.92 -13.03
N GLU A 37 9.27 -6.78 -12.75
CA GLU A 37 8.90 -5.49 -13.35
C GLU A 37 9.05 -5.52 -14.88
N PHE A 38 10.20 -6.00 -15.37
CA PHE A 38 10.47 -6.14 -16.80
C PHE A 38 9.43 -7.01 -17.51
N VAL A 39 9.12 -8.18 -16.95
CA VAL A 39 8.11 -9.09 -17.50
C VAL A 39 6.72 -8.47 -17.47
N GLN A 40 6.34 -7.80 -16.37
CA GLN A 40 5.03 -7.14 -16.25
C GLN A 40 4.86 -5.99 -17.25
N ASN A 41 5.91 -5.18 -17.47
CA ASN A 41 5.89 -4.09 -18.44
C ASN A 41 5.73 -4.64 -19.87
N LYS A 42 6.50 -5.68 -20.24
CA LYS A 42 6.35 -6.35 -21.55
C LYS A 42 4.94 -6.88 -21.78
N ILE A 43 4.34 -7.54 -20.77
CA ILE A 43 2.97 -8.06 -20.89
C ILE A 43 1.96 -6.93 -21.10
N ARG A 44 2.14 -5.80 -20.41
CA ARG A 44 1.25 -4.64 -20.53
C ARG A 44 1.35 -3.96 -21.89
N GLU A 45 2.55 -3.91 -22.47
CA GLU A 45 2.77 -3.41 -23.83
C GLU A 45 2.06 -4.29 -24.89
N VAL A 46 2.08 -5.62 -24.72
CA VAL A 46 1.48 -6.55 -25.69
C VAL A 46 -0.04 -6.67 -25.54
N CYS A 47 -0.55 -6.81 -24.31
CA CYS A 47 -1.97 -7.05 -24.05
C CYS A 47 -2.80 -5.75 -24.04
N GLY A 48 -2.15 -4.62 -23.75
CA GLY A 48 -2.83 -3.34 -23.58
C GLY A 48 -3.65 -3.27 -22.28
N PHE A 49 -4.58 -2.32 -22.25
CA PHE A 49 -5.45 -2.07 -21.10
C PHE A 49 -6.80 -2.78 -21.25
N ALA A 50 -7.33 -3.29 -20.15
CA ALA A 50 -8.69 -3.83 -20.14
C ALA A 50 -9.73 -2.71 -20.24
N SER A 51 -10.96 -3.03 -20.66
CA SER A 51 -12.02 -2.04 -20.91
C SER A 51 -12.32 -1.14 -19.71
N TYR A 52 -12.24 -1.67 -18.48
CA TYR A 52 -12.45 -0.89 -17.25
C TYR A 52 -11.27 0.04 -16.93
N GLU A 53 -10.04 -0.33 -17.32
CA GLU A 53 -8.86 0.52 -17.12
C GLU A 53 -8.90 1.70 -18.08
N TRP A 54 -9.34 1.48 -19.32
CA TRP A 54 -9.61 2.53 -20.29
C TRP A 54 -10.64 3.55 -19.78
N SER A 55 -11.81 3.10 -19.31
CA SER A 55 -12.83 4.00 -18.76
C SER A 55 -12.34 4.79 -17.55
N ALA A 56 -11.52 4.19 -16.69
CA ALA A 56 -10.93 4.89 -15.55
C ALA A 56 -9.90 5.94 -16.00
N VAL A 57 -9.01 5.61 -16.94
CA VAL A 57 -8.02 6.54 -17.50
C VAL A 57 -8.71 7.71 -18.21
N GLU A 58 -9.79 7.46 -18.94
CA GLU A 58 -10.56 8.51 -19.61
C GLU A 58 -11.23 9.48 -18.63
N LEU A 59 -11.81 8.96 -17.54
CA LEU A 59 -12.36 9.81 -16.48
C LEU A 59 -11.28 10.67 -15.80
N LEU A 60 -10.07 10.12 -15.62
CA LEU A 60 -8.92 10.86 -15.07
C LEU A 60 -8.40 11.93 -16.05
N LYS A 61 -8.43 11.68 -17.37
CA LYS A 61 -8.06 12.70 -18.38
C LYS A 61 -8.98 13.92 -18.36
N VAL A 62 -10.25 13.72 -18.03
CA VAL A 62 -11.26 14.80 -17.92
C VAL A 62 -11.28 15.42 -16.50
N SER A 63 -10.29 15.10 -15.66
CA SER A 63 -10.18 15.57 -14.27
C SER A 63 -11.41 15.27 -13.41
N LYS A 64 -12.11 14.16 -13.69
CA LYS A 64 -13.29 13.70 -12.94
C LYS A 64 -12.90 12.64 -11.90
N ASP A 65 -11.96 12.98 -11.02
CA ASP A 65 -11.36 12.04 -10.06
C ASP A 65 -12.38 11.39 -9.12
N TRP A 66 -13.38 12.16 -8.67
CA TRP A 66 -14.44 11.63 -7.82
C TRP A 66 -15.26 10.54 -8.54
N ARG A 67 -15.57 10.74 -9.82
CA ARG A 67 -16.30 9.74 -10.63
C ARG A 67 -15.41 8.54 -10.95
N ALA A 68 -14.12 8.75 -11.22
CA ALA A 68 -13.15 7.68 -11.42
C ALA A 68 -13.04 6.79 -10.17
N LEU A 69 -12.97 7.40 -8.98
CA LEU A 69 -12.93 6.68 -7.70
C LEU A 69 -14.21 5.88 -7.45
N MET A 70 -15.39 6.45 -7.74
CA MET A 70 -16.65 5.70 -7.59
C MET A 70 -16.75 4.54 -8.58
N PHE A 71 -16.29 4.71 -9.82
CA PHE A 71 -16.23 3.66 -10.82
C PHE A 71 -15.33 2.50 -10.38
N ILE A 72 -14.10 2.81 -9.94
CA ILE A 72 -13.15 1.81 -9.44
C ILE A 72 -13.70 1.13 -8.18
N LYS A 73 -14.31 1.88 -7.25
CA LYS A 73 -14.89 1.33 -6.01
C LYS A 73 -16.13 0.47 -6.24
N LYS A 74 -16.89 0.72 -7.31
CA LYS A 74 -18.05 -0.11 -7.66
C LYS A 74 -17.62 -1.42 -8.32
N ARG A 75 -16.56 -1.38 -9.14
CA ARG A 75 -16.05 -2.56 -9.87
C ARG A 75 -15.07 -3.39 -9.04
N TRP A 76 -14.29 -2.76 -8.16
CA TRP A 76 -13.29 -3.37 -7.30
C TRP A 76 -13.56 -3.08 -5.81
N ARG A 77 -13.16 -3.98 -4.91
CA ARG A 77 -13.19 -3.75 -3.45
C ARG A 77 -12.50 -2.44 -3.02
N HIS A 78 -13.10 -1.76 -2.05
CA HIS A 78 -12.67 -0.46 -1.50
C HIS A 78 -11.20 -0.36 -1.04
N THR A 79 -10.55 -1.48 -0.73
CA THR A 79 -9.16 -1.53 -0.26
C THR A 79 -8.11 -1.32 -1.36
N CYS A 80 -8.51 -1.41 -2.63
CA CYS A 80 -7.58 -1.41 -3.77
C CYS A 80 -7.65 -0.12 -4.60
N ALA A 81 -8.66 0.71 -4.37
CA ALA A 81 -8.62 2.09 -4.85
C ALA A 81 -7.56 2.84 -4.03
N PRO A 82 -6.55 3.47 -4.68
CA PRO A 82 -5.61 4.31 -3.95
C PRO A 82 -6.42 5.39 -3.23
N ARG A 83 -6.32 5.42 -1.89
CA ARG A 83 -6.73 6.61 -1.15
C ARG A 83 -5.77 7.69 -1.63
N GLY A 84 -6.27 8.64 -2.41
CA GLY A 84 -5.50 9.83 -2.75
C GLY A 84 -4.97 10.41 -1.44
N ASN A 85 -3.66 10.26 -1.25
CA ASN A 85 -2.77 10.98 -0.35
C ASN A 85 -1.40 10.34 -0.53
N GLY A 86 -0.50 11.12 -1.11
CA GLY A 86 0.92 10.82 -1.14
C GLY A 86 1.37 10.47 0.28
N ARG A 87 1.99 9.31 0.42
CA ARG A 87 2.86 9.05 1.55
C ARG A 87 4.14 9.84 1.28
N SER A 88 4.14 11.09 1.71
CA SER A 88 5.35 11.76 2.21
C SER A 88 5.87 10.99 3.41
#